data_AF-A0A2V7WFA9-F1
#
_entry.id   AF-A0A2V7WFA9-F1
#
_cell.length_a   1.000
_cell.length_b   1.000
_cell.length_c   1.000
_cell.angle_alpha   90.00
_cell.angle_beta   90.00
_cell.angle_gamma   90.00
#
_symmetry.space_group_name_H-M   'P 1'
#
loop_
_entity.id
_entity.type
_entity.pdbx_description
1 polymer ?
#
loop_
_entity_poly.entity_id
_entity_poly.type
_entity_poly.pdbx_seq_one_letter_code
_entity_poly.pdbx_strand_id
1 'polypeptide(L)'
;MRNPFSTLDTFDLGNGKRGQFYSLPKLEAAGVGAVSRLPVSIRTVLESVLRNVDGKKITENDVRTLARWGAKAERTEEIPFMVARVLLQDFTGVPLLVD
;
A
#
# COMPACT_ATOMS: atom_id res chain seq x y z
N MET A 1 11.93 7.43 -4.70
CA MET A 1 10.80 6.90 -3.90
C MET A 1 10.61 7.81 -2.71
N ARG A 2 9.42 8.38 -2.51
CA ARG A 2 9.17 9.23 -1.33
C ARG A 2 9.01 8.33 -0.09
N ASN A 3 9.49 8.80 1.06
CA ASN A 3 9.29 8.14 2.36
C ASN A 3 8.78 9.17 3.37
N PRO A 4 7.59 9.76 3.15
CA PRO A 4 7.12 10.91 3.93
C PRO A 4 6.84 10.54 5.39
N PHE A 5 6.57 9.27 5.67
CA PHE A 5 6.29 8.76 7.01
C PHE A 5 7.50 8.15 7.72
N SER A 6 8.70 8.19 7.09
CA SER A 6 9.91 7.56 7.64
C SER A 6 9.73 6.08 8.03
N THR A 7 8.99 5.34 7.21
CA THR A 7 8.58 3.94 7.49
C THR A 7 9.42 2.89 6.77
N LEU A 8 10.29 3.29 5.84
CA LEU A 8 11.23 2.39 5.18
C LEU A 8 12.13 1.70 6.22
N ASP A 9 12.16 0.38 6.17
CA ASP A 9 13.00 -0.45 7.00
C ASP A 9 13.70 -1.52 6.17
N THR A 10 14.66 -2.20 6.79
CA THR A 10 15.47 -3.23 6.14
C THR A 10 15.33 -4.56 6.85
N PHE A 11 15.44 -5.65 6.11
CA PHE A 11 15.52 -7.00 6.65
C PHE A 11 16.64 -7.78 5.97
N ASP A 12 17.16 -8.78 6.66
CA ASP A 12 18.20 -9.65 6.12
C ASP A 12 17.55 -10.67 5.16
N LEU A 13 18.05 -10.72 3.92
CA LEU A 13 17.64 -11.71 2.92
C LEU A 13 18.50 -12.98 2.97
N GLY A 14 19.55 -12.98 3.81
CA GLY A 14 20.62 -13.95 3.81
C GLY A 14 21.69 -13.64 2.76
N ASN A 15 22.83 -14.34 2.85
CA ASN A 15 23.95 -14.23 1.90
C ASN A 15 24.51 -12.80 1.74
N GLY A 16 24.51 -12.02 2.81
CA GLY A 16 24.99 -10.62 2.82
C GLY A 16 24.09 -9.63 2.06
N LYS A 17 22.88 -10.05 1.64
CA LYS A 17 21.92 -9.18 0.95
C LYS A 17 20.89 -8.63 1.92
N ARG A 18 20.50 -7.37 1.74
CA ARG A 18 19.44 -6.73 2.52
C ARG A 18 18.26 -6.37 1.63
N GLY A 19 17.06 -6.69 2.11
CA GLY A 19 15.80 -6.27 1.52
C GLY A 19 15.30 -4.99 2.18
N GLN A 20 14.40 -4.29 1.49
CA GLN A 20 13.73 -3.10 1.99
C GLN A 20 12.22 -3.33 1.98
N PHE A 21 11.52 -2.76 2.96
CA PHE A 21 10.06 -2.81 3.06
C PHE A 21 9.52 -1.57 3.79
N TYR A 22 8.26 -1.25 3.57
CA TYR A 22 7.58 -0.17 4.28
C TYR A 22 6.86 -0.75 5.51
N SER A 23 7.32 -0.37 6.71
CA SER A 23 6.83 -0.92 7.97
C SER A 23 5.52 -0.28 8.41
N LEU A 24 4.42 -1.07 8.41
CA LEU A 24 3.13 -0.67 8.97
C LEU A 24 3.17 -0.39 10.49
N PRO A 25 3.92 -1.15 11.31
CA PRO A 25 4.12 -0.77 12.72
C PRO A 25 4.78 0.61 12.89
N LYS A 26 5.77 0.96 12.06
CA LYS A 26 6.35 2.32 12.08
C LYS A 26 5.34 3.38 11.65
N LEU A 27 4.45 3.05 10.71
CA LEU A 27 3.36 3.94 10.29
C LEU A 27 2.39 4.23 11.43
N GLU A 28 2.04 3.21 12.21
CA GLU A 28 1.21 3.35 13.42
C GLU A 28 1.94 4.15 14.51
N ALA A 29 3.22 3.88 14.73
CA ALA A 29 4.05 4.65 15.66
C ALA A 29 4.19 6.13 15.25
N ALA A 30 4.12 6.43 13.95
CA ALA A 30 4.08 7.80 13.41
C ALA A 30 2.71 8.49 13.59
N GLY A 31 1.74 7.84 14.23
CA GLY A 31 0.44 8.43 14.58
C GLY A 31 -0.54 8.58 13.41
N VAL A 32 -0.35 7.83 12.32
CA VAL A 32 -1.17 7.96 11.11
C VAL A 32 -2.57 7.36 11.30
N GLY A 33 -2.68 6.28 12.09
CA GLY A 33 -3.94 5.60 12.42
C GLY A 33 -3.71 4.30 13.21
N ALA A 34 -4.79 3.66 13.66
CA ALA A 34 -4.74 2.41 14.42
C ALA A 34 -4.57 1.20 13.49
N VAL A 35 -3.42 1.11 12.82
CA VAL A 35 -3.12 0.11 11.78
C VAL A 35 -3.24 -1.33 12.30
N SER A 36 -2.85 -1.57 13.55
CA SER A 36 -2.99 -2.88 14.23
C SER A 36 -4.42 -3.39 14.30
N ARG A 37 -5.43 -2.51 14.28
CA ARG A 37 -6.86 -2.85 14.34
C ARG A 37 -7.49 -3.11 12.99
N LEU A 38 -6.78 -2.85 11.89
CA LEU A 38 -7.30 -3.05 10.55
C LEU A 38 -7.35 -4.54 10.18
N PRO A 39 -8.38 -4.99 9.43
CA PRO A 39 -8.38 -6.33 8.83
C PRO A 39 -7.12 -6.57 8.00
N VAL A 40 -6.66 -7.83 7.94
CA VAL A 40 -5.45 -8.20 7.18
C VAL A 40 -5.53 -7.73 5.72
N SER A 41 -6.68 -7.87 5.07
CA SER A 41 -6.90 -7.41 3.70
C SER A 41 -6.65 -5.91 3.53
N ILE A 42 -7.14 -5.09 4.46
CA ILE A 42 -6.93 -3.64 4.45
C ILE A 42 -5.47 -3.28 4.72
N ARG A 43 -4.78 -4.02 5.60
CA ARG A 43 -3.34 -3.85 5.82
C ARG A 43 -2.51 -4.11 4.55
N THR A 44 -2.87 -5.12 3.76
CA THR A 44 -2.22 -5.39 2.47
C THR A 44 -2.41 -4.24 1.48
N VAL A 45 -3.63 -3.70 1.38
CA VAL A 45 -3.89 -2.53 0.53
C VAL A 45 -3.11 -1.31 1.03
N LEU A 46 -3.10 -1.08 2.35
CA LEU A 46 -2.40 0.04 2.98
C LEU A 46 -0.89 0.01 2.75
N GLU A 47 -0.25 -1.17 2.80
CA GLU A 47 1.16 -1.30 2.44
C GLU A 47 1.41 -0.87 0.99
N SER A 48 0.56 -1.32 0.06
CA SER A 48 0.72 -0.95 -1.35
C SER A 48 0.56 0.55 -1.57
N VAL A 49 -0.44 1.17 -0.93
CA VAL A 49 -0.63 2.63 -1.00
C VAL A 49 0.60 3.35 -0.42
N LEU A 50 1.05 2.95 0.77
CA LEU A 50 2.22 3.54 1.43
C LEU A 50 3.51 3.43 0.59
N ARG A 51 3.76 2.26 -0.01
CA ARG A 51 4.95 2.01 -0.82
C ARG A 51 4.95 2.77 -2.14
N ASN A 52 3.78 3.12 -2.67
CA ASN A 52 3.63 3.77 -3.97
C ASN A 52 3.27 5.26 -3.89
N VAL A 53 3.42 5.92 -2.74
CA VAL A 53 3.22 7.38 -2.60
C VAL A 53 4.16 8.14 -3.55
N ASP A 54 3.56 8.86 -4.50
CA ASP A 54 4.26 9.64 -5.52
C ASP A 54 3.89 11.13 -5.50
N GLY A 55 2.84 11.50 -4.75
CA GLY A 55 2.31 12.87 -4.66
C GLY A 55 1.48 13.30 -5.87
N LYS A 56 1.16 12.36 -6.77
CA LYS A 56 0.31 12.60 -7.96
C LYS A 56 -0.85 11.62 -8.02
N LYS A 57 -0.56 10.34 -8.22
CA LYS A 57 -1.57 9.27 -8.28
C LYS A 57 -1.90 8.74 -6.90
N ILE A 58 -0.91 8.70 -6.01
CA ILE A 58 -1.06 8.26 -4.64
C ILE A 58 -0.45 9.32 -3.75
N THR A 59 -1.29 9.90 -2.91
CA THR A 59 -0.97 11.00 -2.00
C THR A 59 -0.80 10.50 -0.57
N GLU A 60 -0.19 11.33 0.27
CA GLU A 60 -0.13 11.07 1.71
C GLU A 60 -1.52 11.06 2.36
N ASN A 61 -2.50 11.75 1.77
CA ASN A 61 -3.87 11.75 2.25
C ASN A 61 -4.51 10.37 2.07
N ASP A 62 -4.27 9.70 0.94
CA ASP A 62 -4.82 8.35 0.67
C ASP A 62 -4.34 7.34 1.72
N VAL A 63 -3.08 7.44 2.15
CA VAL A 63 -2.52 6.63 3.25
C VAL A 63 -3.25 6.91 4.56
N ARG A 64 -3.50 8.19 4.88
CA ARG A 64 -4.18 8.61 6.12
C ARG A 64 -5.65 8.18 6.14
N THR A 65 -6.35 8.36 5.03
CA THR A 65 -7.74 7.90 4.85
C THR A 65 -7.82 6.40 5.10
N LEU A 66 -6.99 5.62 4.41
CA LEU A 66 -7.06 4.16 4.51
C LEU A 66 -6.62 3.65 5.89
N ALA A 67 -5.63 4.30 6.53
CA ALA A 67 -5.22 3.96 7.90
C ALA A 67 -6.31 4.22 8.95
N ARG A 68 -7.31 5.06 8.63
CA ARG A 68 -8.47 5.38 9.48
C ARG A 68 -9.75 4.69 9.03
N TRP A 69 -9.63 3.69 8.15
CA TRP A 69 -10.76 2.92 7.65
C TRP A 69 -11.63 2.40 8.79
N GLY A 70 -12.93 2.69 8.74
CA GLY A 70 -13.93 2.19 9.67
C GLY A 70 -14.91 1.25 8.97
N ALA A 71 -15.25 0.10 9.56
CA ALA A 71 -16.15 -0.87 8.94
C ALA A 71 -17.56 -0.31 8.67
N LYS A 72 -18.09 0.48 9.62
CA LYS A 72 -19.42 1.11 9.56
C LYS A 72 -19.41 2.56 9.07
N ALA A 73 -18.24 3.07 8.67
CA ALA A 73 -18.14 4.42 8.13
C ALA A 73 -18.77 4.47 6.73
N GLU A 74 -19.32 5.63 6.37
CA GLU A 74 -19.81 5.89 5.04
C GLU A 74 -18.66 5.77 4.01
N ARG A 75 -18.97 5.24 2.82
CA ARG A 75 -18.00 5.00 1.76
C ARG A 75 -18.04 6.14 0.75
N THR A 76 -17.38 7.23 1.09
CA THR A 76 -17.36 8.46 0.27
C THR A 76 -16.07 8.64 -0.53
N GLU A 77 -14.98 7.97 -0.14
CA GLU A 77 -13.66 8.13 -0.75
C GLU A 77 -13.24 6.87 -1.51
N GLU A 78 -12.74 7.06 -2.73
CA GLU A 78 -12.06 6.03 -3.51
C GLU A 78 -10.59 5.93 -3.08
N ILE A 79 -10.03 4.71 -3.11
CA ILE A 79 -8.64 4.47 -2.73
C ILE A 79 -7.86 3.99 -3.96
N PRO A 80 -6.80 4.70 -4.39
CA PRO A 80 -5.96 4.24 -5.48
C PRO A 80 -5.19 2.99 -5.02
N PHE A 81 -5.27 1.90 -5.78
CA PHE A 81 -4.58 0.64 -5.45
C PHE A 81 -3.74 0.15 -6.62
N MET A 82 -2.42 0.06 -6.39
CA MET A 82 -1.48 -0.49 -7.36
C MET A 82 -1.25 -1.98 -7.06
N VAL A 83 -1.60 -2.84 -8.01
CA VAL A 83 -1.37 -4.29 -7.88
C VAL A 83 0.09 -4.63 -8.13
N ALA A 84 0.59 -5.66 -7.44
CA ALA A 84 1.97 -6.12 -7.64
C ALA A 84 2.16 -6.86 -8.98
N ARG A 85 1.13 -7.56 -9.45
CA ARG A 85 1.13 -8.37 -10.68
C ARG A 85 -0.29 -8.45 -11.24
N VAL A 86 -0.39 -8.61 -12.56
CA VAL A 86 -1.63 -8.92 -13.27
C VAL A 86 -1.48 -10.30 -13.89
N LEU A 87 -2.48 -11.16 -13.69
CA LEU A 87 -2.59 -12.44 -14.38
C LEU A 87 -3.70 -12.31 -15.42
N LEU A 88 -3.38 -12.50 -16.69
CA LEU A 88 -4.35 -12.46 -17.78
C LEU A 88 -4.75 -13.87 -18.18
N GLN A 89 -6.06 -14.07 -18.40
CA GLN A 89 -6.58 -15.29 -19.00
C GLN A 89 -6.59 -15.14 -20.52
N ASP A 90 -6.34 -16.26 -21.22
CA ASP A 90 -6.09 -16.37 -22.66
C ASP A 90 -6.98 -15.52 -23.58
N PHE A 91 -8.29 -15.42 -23.32
CA PHE A 91 -9.21 -14.65 -24.18
C PHE A 91 -9.43 -13.21 -23.71
N THR A 92 -9.24 -12.94 -22.42
CA THR A 92 -9.36 -11.58 -21.86
C THR A 92 -8.12 -10.71 -22.07
N GLY A 93 -6.97 -11.34 -22.36
CA GLY A 93 -5.69 -10.62 -22.56
C GLY A 93 -5.44 -10.12 -23.97
N VAL A 94 -6.17 -10.60 -24.98
CA VAL A 94 -5.93 -10.26 -26.39
C VAL A 94 -6.06 -8.75 -26.67
N PRO A 95 -7.10 -8.03 -26.18
CA PRO A 95 -7.18 -6.59 -26.39
C PRO A 95 -6.01 -5.81 -25.77
N LEU A 96 -5.54 -6.23 -24.58
CA LEU A 96 -4.42 -5.61 -23.87
C LEU A 96 -3.05 -5.83 -24.54
N LEU A 97 -2.91 -6.83 -25.42
CA LEU A 97 -1.67 -7.09 -26.16
C LEU A 97 -1.58 -6.30 -27.47
N VAL A 98 -2.71 -5.84 -28.00
CA VAL A 98 -2.81 -5.15 -29.30
C VAL A 98 -2.77 -3.63 -29.13
N ASP A 99 -3.11 -3.13 -27.93
CA ASP A 99 -3.07 -1.72 -27.53
C ASP A 99 -1.62 -1.20 -27.33
#